data_AF-A0A453N1X0-F1
#
_entry.id   AF-A0A453N1X0-F1
#
_cell.length_a   1.000
_cell.length_b   1.000
_cell.length_c   1.000
_cell.angle_alpha   90.00
_cell.angle_beta   90.00
_cell.angle_gamma   90.00
#
_symmetry.space_group_name_H-M   'P 1'
#
loop_
_entity.id
_entity.type
_entity.pdbx_description
1 polymer ?
#
loop_
_entity_poly.entity_id
_entity_poly.type
_entity_poly.pdbx_seq_one_letter_code
_entity_poly.pdbx_strand_id
1 'polypeptide(L)' 'EFDDLFATVTFLLENSPGAVFITTYHNRSGHHLIEFLMVKWGLKCLKLLDGFSFLPSCKADSLQGNIQLVEITLEKGKPK' A
#
# COMPACT_ATOMS: atom_id res chain seq x y z
N GLU A 1 13.33 -7.06 2.95
CA GLU A 1 12.18 -7.02 3.90
C GLU A 1 11.15 -5.99 3.44
N PHE A 2 10.06 -5.71 4.18
CA PHE A 2 9.10 -4.68 3.76
C PHE A 2 9.75 -3.29 3.66
N ASP A 3 10.76 -2.99 4.47
CA ASP A 3 11.46 -1.71 4.40
C ASP A 3 12.13 -1.47 3.04
N ASP A 4 12.87 -2.45 2.52
CA ASP A 4 13.52 -2.37 1.20
C ASP A 4 12.50 -2.24 0.06
N LEU A 5 11.33 -2.87 0.20
CA LEU A 5 10.24 -2.73 -0.76
C LEU A 5 9.76 -1.28 -0.82
N PHE A 6 9.48 -0.67 0.33
CA PHE A 6 9.03 0.72 0.40
C PHE A 6 10.13 1.71 -0.02
N ALA A 7 11.39 1.43 0.29
CA ALA A 7 12.54 2.18 -0.22
C ALA A 7 12.58 2.19 -1.75
N THR A 8 12.43 1.02 -2.36
CA THR A 8 12.42 0.84 -3.82
C THR A 8 11.23 1.56 -4.46
N VAL A 9 10.04 1.42 -3.87
CA VAL A 9 8.82 2.11 -4.33
C VAL A 9 9.00 3.62 -4.29
N THR A 10 9.51 4.18 -3.19
CA THR A 10 9.78 5.62 -3.08
C THR A 10 10.76 6.07 -4.16
N PHE A 11 11.88 5.37 -4.34
CA PHE A 11 12.85 5.69 -5.40
C PHE A 11 12.19 5.71 -6.79
N LEU A 12 11.34 4.73 -7.13
CA LEU A 12 10.67 4.69 -8.42
C LEU A 12 9.67 5.83 -8.61
N LEU A 13 8.92 6.19 -7.57
CA LEU A 13 7.94 7.28 -7.61
C LEU A 13 8.61 8.65 -7.71
N GLU A 14 9.76 8.86 -7.06
CA GLU A 14 10.55 10.10 -7.15
C GLU A 14 11.05 10.36 -8.57
N ASN A 15 11.37 9.29 -9.29
CA ASN A 15 11.88 9.35 -10.66
C ASN A 15 10.76 9.32 -11.73
N SER A 16 9.50 9.15 -11.33
CA SER A 16 8.36 8.98 -12.24
C SER A 16 7.20 9.92 -11.86
N PRO A 17 7.24 11.20 -12.26
CA PRO A 17 6.21 12.16 -11.91
C PRO A 17 4.81 11.71 -12.35
N GLY A 18 3.86 11.69 -11.40
CA GLY A 18 2.49 11.27 -11.64
C GLY A 18 2.25 9.75 -11.56
N ALA A 19 3.28 8.94 -11.34
CA ALA A 19 3.12 7.53 -11.08
C ALA A 19 2.46 7.27 -9.71
N VAL A 20 1.82 6.11 -9.60
CA VAL A 20 1.27 5.56 -8.36
C VAL A 20 1.71 4.12 -8.22
N PHE A 21 1.87 3.67 -6.98
CA PHE A 21 2.13 2.28 -6.66
C PHE A 21 0.85 1.64 -6.15
N ILE A 22 0.37 0.61 -6.84
CA ILE A 22 -0.85 -0.11 -6.48
C ILE A 22 -0.45 -1.49 -5.97
N THR A 23 -0.90 -1.84 -4.76
CA THR A 23 -0.61 -3.13 -4.15
C THR A 23 -1.78 -3.63 -3.32
N THR A 24 -1.89 -4.94 -3.18
CA THR A 24 -2.78 -5.58 -2.20
C THR A 24 -1.95 -6.04 -1.01
N TYR A 25 -2.46 -5.84 0.19
CA TYR A 25 -1.86 -6.42 1.38
C TYR A 25 -2.89 -7.19 2.18
N HIS A 26 -2.42 -8.27 2.81
CA HIS A 26 -3.22 -9.02 3.76
C HIS A 26 -2.97 -8.44 5.14
N ASN A 27 -4.00 -7.85 5.73
CA ASN A 27 -3.99 -7.39 7.10
C ASN A 27 -4.02 -8.60 8.08
N ARG A 28 -2.84 -9.13 8.40
CA ARG A 28 -2.67 -10.27 9.33
C ARG A 28 -2.05 -9.91 10.69
N SER A 29 -1.54 -8.69 10.87
CA SER A 29 -0.94 -8.22 12.13
C SER A 29 -0.79 -6.70 12.11
N GLY A 30 -0.70 -6.10 13.29
CA GLY A 30 -0.74 -4.66 13.61
C GLY A 30 -0.64 -3.71 12.42
N HIS A 31 -1.77 -3.13 12.01
CA HIS A 31 -1.93 -2.08 10.99
C HIS A 31 -0.82 -1.02 10.99
N HIS A 32 -0.22 -0.79 12.15
CA HIS A 32 0.84 0.19 12.35
C HIS A 32 2.06 -0.06 11.47
N LEU A 33 2.37 -1.30 11.04
CA LEU A 33 3.61 -1.53 10.27
C LEU A 33 3.56 -0.87 8.88
N ILE A 34 2.45 -1.04 8.14
CA ILE A 34 2.36 -0.47 6.78
C ILE A 34 2.23 1.06 6.83
N GLU A 35 1.43 1.58 7.77
CA GLU A 35 1.29 3.02 8.01
C GLU A 35 2.62 3.64 8.43
N PHE A 36 3.36 2.99 9.33
CA PHE A 36 4.69 3.41 9.76
C PHE A 36 5.68 3.44 8.59
N LEU A 37 5.70 2.40 7.76
CA LEU A 37 6.58 2.36 6.59
C LEU A 37 6.23 3.45 5.58
N MET A 38 4.94 3.68 5.33
CA MET A 38 4.50 4.78 4.45
C MET A 38 4.98 6.13 4.97
N VAL A 39 4.80 6.41 6.27
CA VAL A 39 5.29 7.65 6.88
C VAL A 39 6.81 7.74 6.83
N LYS A 40 7.53 6.67 7.17
CA LYS A 40 9.00 6.60 7.14
C LYS A 40 9.54 6.98 5.76
N TRP A 41 8.90 6.48 4.70
CA TRP A 41 9.36 6.62 3.32
C TRP A 41 8.72 7.79 2.56
N GLY A 42 8.00 8.68 3.25
CA GLY A 42 7.39 9.88 2.64
C GLY A 42 6.28 9.56 1.65
N LEU A 43 5.54 8.50 1.91
CA LEU A 43 4.45 8.00 1.06
C LEU A 43 3.10 8.22 1.75
N LYS A 44 2.05 8.34 0.93
CA LYS A 44 0.67 8.46 1.40
C LYS A 44 -0.27 7.56 0.61
N CYS A 45 -1.36 7.16 1.26
CA CYS A 45 -2.45 6.42 0.65
C CYS A 45 -3.42 7.39 -0.04
N LEU A 46 -3.68 7.18 -1.33
CA LEU A 46 -4.71 7.91 -2.08
C LEU A 46 -6.06 7.21 -2.03
N LYS A 47 -6.06 5.87 -2.14
CA LYS A 47 -7.27 5.05 -2.13
C LYS A 47 -7.03 3.77 -1.36
N LEU A 48 -8.04 3.39 -0.60
CA LEU A 48 -8.11 2.14 0.12
C LEU A 48 -9.42 1.45 -0.25
N LEU A 49 -9.32 0.23 -0.78
CA LEU A 49 -10.47 -0.56 -1.18
C LEU A 49 -10.42 -1.94 -0.52
N ASP A 50 -11.57 -2.44 -0.07
CA ASP A 50 -11.69 -3.81 0.40
C ASP A 50 -11.60 -4.76 -0.80
N GLY A 51 -10.62 -5.67 -0.78
CA GLY A 51 -10.43 -6.68 -1.82
C GLY A 51 -11.65 -7.59 -1.99
N PHE A 52 -12.36 -7.88 -0.90
CA PHE A 52 -13.54 -8.73 -0.91
C PHE A 52 -14.75 -8.06 -1.59
N SER A 53 -14.76 -6.73 -1.72
CA SER A 53 -15.86 -6.00 -2.36
C SER A 53 -16.00 -6.26 -3.87
N PHE A 54 -14.96 -6.76 -4.52
CA PHE A 54 -14.96 -7.03 -5.97
C PHE A 54 -14.47 -8.44 -6.34
N LEU A 55 -14.16 -9.30 -5.35
CA LEU A 55 -13.80 -10.69 -5.56
C LEU A 55 -15.04 -11.54 -5.86
N PRO A 56 -14.98 -12.50 -6.81
CA PRO A 56 -16.03 -13.50 -6.96
C PRO A 56 -16.19 -14.31 -5.67
N SER A 57 -17.44 -14.59 -5.26
CA SER A 57 -17.75 -15.32 -4.01
C SER A 57 -16.99 -16.63 -3.89
N CYS A 58 -16.94 -17.43 -4.97
CA CYS A 58 -16.21 -18.71 -4.99
C CYS A 58 -14.71 -18.60 -4.67
N LYS A 59 -14.10 -17.42 -4.88
CA LYS A 59 -12.71 -17.14 -4.51
C LYS A 59 -12.62 -16.53 -3.12
N ALA A 60 -13.54 -15.63 -2.78
CA ALA A 60 -13.63 -15.02 -1.46
C ALA A 60 -13.80 -16.07 -0.35
N ASP A 61 -14.66 -17.07 -0.55
CA ASP A 61 -14.94 -18.11 0.45
C ASP A 61 -13.71 -18.96 0.80
N SER A 62 -12.75 -19.06 -0.12
CA SER A 62 -11.48 -19.78 0.08
C SER A 62 -10.41 -18.94 0.81
N LEU A 63 -10.63 -17.63 0.96
CA LEU A 63 -9.69 -16.68 1.54
C LEU A 63 -10.21 -16.23 2.91
N GLN A 64 -9.44 -16.50 3.97
CA GLN A 64 -9.72 -15.96 5.31
C GLN A 64 -8.94 -14.67 5.53
N GLY A 65 -9.55 -13.68 6.18
CA GLY A 65 -8.91 -12.46 6.66
C GLY A 65 -9.38 -11.19 5.97
N ASN A 66 -8.55 -10.14 5.98
CA ASN A 66 -8.86 -8.82 5.42
C ASN A 66 -7.78 -8.45 4.40
N ILE A 67 -8.16 -8.39 3.13
CA ILE A 67 -7.27 -8.01 2.01
C ILE A 67 -7.66 -6.61 1.60
N GLN A 68 -6.70 -5.69 1.61
CA GLN A 68 -6.93 -4.33 1.18
C GLN A 68 -6.09 -4.00 -0.05
N LEU A 69 -6.73 -3.39 -1.04
CA LEU A 69 -6.08 -2.79 -2.19
C LEU A 69 -5.75 -1.33 -1.85
N VAL A 70 -4.50 -0.94 -2.03
CA VAL A 70 -4.00 0.38 -1.69
C VAL A 70 -3.37 1.03 -2.91
N GLU A 71 -3.72 2.28 -3.16
CA GLU A 71 -3.05 3.15 -4.11
C GLU A 71 -2.15 4.13 -3.34
N ILE A 72 -0.84 4.07 -3.58
CA ILE A 72 0.20 4.80 -2.86
C ILE A 72 0.89 5.80 -3.78
N THR A 73 1.17 7.00 -3.28
CA THR A 73 1.95 8.02 -3.99
C THR A 73 2.89 8.76 -3.04
N LEU A 74 3.76 9.62 -3.59
CA LEU A 74 4.61 10.50 -2.79
C LEU A 74 3.80 11.54 -2.02
N GLU A 75 4.18 11.75 -0.77
CA GLU A 75 3.67 12.85 0.04
C GLU A 75 4.35 14.16 -0.39
N LYS A 76 3.61 15.00 -1.12
CA LYS A 76 4.07 16.36 -1.46
C LYS A 76 4.13 17.20 -0.18
N GLY A 77 5.34 17.50 0.32
CA GLY A 77 5.54 18.53 1.34
C GLY A 77 6.40 18.21 2.55
N LYS A 78 7.18 17.11 2.60
CA LYS A 78 8.20 16.99 3.65
C LYS A 78 9.39 17.89 3.34
N PRO A 79 9.72 18.90 4.16
CA PRO A 79 11.04 19.53 4.09
C PRO A 79 12.09 18.45 4.37
N LYS A 80 13.12 18.45 3.53
CA LYS A 80 14.28 17.56 3.64
C LYS A 80 15.09 17.88 4.89
#